data_AF-A0A958Z2P2-F1
#
_entry.id   AF-A0A958Z2P2-F1
#
_cell.length_a   1.000
_cell.length_b   1.000
_cell.length_c   1.000
_cell.angle_alpha   90.00
_cell.angle_beta   90.00
_cell.angle_gamma   90.00
#
_symmetry.space_group_name_H-M   'P 1'
#
loop_
_entity.id
_entity.type
_entity.pdbx_description
1 polymer ?
#
loop_
_entity_poly.entity_id
_entity_poly.type
_entity_poly.pdbx_seq_one_letter_code
_entity_poly.pdbx_strand_id
1 'polypeptide(L)' 'KKARGSMTRFAIDKNVKSLDELKAFDYDGYSYSEKYTEKENEPVFIR' A
#
# COMPACT_ATOMS: atom_id res chain seq x y z
N LYS A 1 -4.49 4.01 13.29
CA LYS A 1 -4.62 2.52 13.32
C LYS A 1 -5.38 1.95 12.11
N LYS A 2 -6.41 2.63 11.57
CA LYS A 2 -7.25 2.16 10.46
C LYS A 2 -6.48 1.75 9.18
N ALA A 3 -5.55 2.59 8.71
CA ALA A 3 -4.78 2.33 7.48
C ALA A 3 -4.06 0.96 7.45
N ARG A 4 -3.51 0.52 8.59
CA ARG A 4 -2.83 -0.78 8.67
C ARG A 4 -3.80 -1.94 8.47
N GLY A 5 -5.00 -1.84 9.06
CA GLY A 5 -6.05 -2.84 8.88
C GLY A 5 -6.54 -2.90 7.44
N SER A 6 -6.72 -1.74 6.80
CA SER A 6 -7.10 -1.67 5.38
C SER A 6 -6.03 -2.27 4.47
N MET A 7 -4.75 -2.00 4.75
CA MET A 7 -3.62 -2.61 4.02
C MET A 7 -3.57 -4.14 4.19
N THR A 8 -3.72 -4.64 5.42
CA THR A 8 -3.78 -6.09 5.68
C THR A 8 -4.96 -6.74 4.94
N ARG A 9 -6.13 -6.08 4.93
CA ARG A 9 -7.30 -6.57 4.21
C ARG A 9 -7.07 -6.61 2.70
N PHE A 10 -6.51 -5.54 2.12
CA PHE A 10 -6.13 -5.50 0.72
C PHE A 10 -5.16 -6.63 0.34
N ALA A 11 -4.13 -6.85 1.16
CA ALA A 11 -3.15 -7.89 0.92
C ALA A 11 -3.78 -9.30 0.88
N ILE A 12 -4.75 -9.56 1.76
CA ILE A 12 -5.50 -10.83 1.78
C ILE A 12 -6.46 -10.91 0.58
N ASP A 13 -7.25 -9.87 0.33
CA ASP A 13 -8.28 -9.85 -0.72
C ASP A 13 -7.68 -9.98 -2.12
N LYS A 14 -6.51 -9.37 -2.37
CA LYS A 14 -5.79 -9.43 -3.64
C LYS A 14 -4.72 -10.53 -3.69
N ASN A 15 -4.51 -11.26 -2.59
CA ASN A 15 -3.47 -12.27 -2.43
C ASN A 15 -2.10 -11.75 -2.90
N VAL A 16 -1.72 -10.59 -2.36
CA VAL A 16 -0.52 -9.85 -2.75
C VAL A 16 0.72 -10.68 -2.47
N LYS A 17 1.56 -10.89 -3.48
CA LYS A 17 2.80 -11.67 -3.39
C LYS A 17 4.07 -10.87 -3.65
N SER A 18 3.93 -9.67 -4.21
CA SER A 18 5.04 -8.80 -4.58
C SER A 18 4.85 -7.37 -4.09
N LEU A 19 5.95 -6.62 -3.96
CA LEU A 19 5.89 -5.20 -3.61
C LEU A 19 5.17 -4.36 -4.67
N ASP A 20 5.28 -4.73 -5.94
CA ASP A 20 4.60 -4.01 -7.02
C ASP A 20 3.07 -4.16 -6.95
N GLU A 21 2.58 -5.33 -6.54
CA GLU A 21 1.15 -5.52 -6.26
C GLU A 21 0.70 -4.73 -5.02
N LEU A 22 1.57 -4.56 -4.02
CA LEU A 22 1.28 -3.74 -2.85
C LEU A 22 1.18 -2.24 -3.18
N LYS A 23 1.94 -1.76 -4.17
CA LYS A 23 1.85 -0.36 -4.66
C LYS A 23 0.48 -0.05 -5.26
N ALA A 24 -0.27 -1.05 -5.69
CA ALA A 24 -1.64 -0.89 -6.18
C ALA A 24 -2.68 -0.68 -5.06
N PHE A 25 -2.27 -0.56 -3.80
CA PHE A 25 -3.15 -0.27 -2.69
C PHE A 25 -3.85 1.09 -2.84
N ASP A 26 -5.18 1.07 -2.93
CA ASP A 26 -6.04 2.23 -3.21
C ASP A 26 -7.22 2.39 -2.22
N TYR A 27 -7.19 1.74 -1.06
CA TYR A 27 -8.34 1.69 -0.13
C TYR A 27 -8.43 2.93 0.76
N ASP A 28 -9.65 3.29 1.17
CA ASP A 28 -9.93 4.41 2.08
C ASP A 28 -9.34 5.76 1.60
N GLY A 29 -9.09 5.90 0.29
CA GLY A 29 -8.49 7.08 -0.32
C GLY A 29 -6.96 7.17 -0.16
N TYR A 30 -6.32 6.13 0.37
CA TYR A 30 -4.87 6.04 0.32
C TYR A 30 -4.41 5.69 -1.10
N SER A 31 -3.27 6.22 -1.51
CA SER A 31 -2.62 5.92 -2.79
C SER A 31 -1.11 5.91 -2.60
N TYR A 32 -0.43 5.09 -3.40
CA TYR A 32 1.03 5.05 -3.40
C TYR A 32 1.61 6.35 -3.94
N SER A 33 2.66 6.86 -3.28
CA SER A 33 3.38 8.05 -3.71
C SER A 33 4.85 7.75 -3.98
N GLU A 34 5.21 7.69 -5.24
CA GLU A 34 6.60 7.56 -5.69
C GLU A 34 7.47 8.70 -5.19
N LYS A 35 6.93 9.93 -5.16
CA LYS A 35 7.68 11.12 -4.75
C LYS A 35 8.20 11.07 -3.30
N TYR A 36 7.50 10.34 -2.43
CA TYR A 36 7.86 10.19 -1.02
C TYR A 36 8.50 8.83 -0.72
N THR A 37 8.50 7.92 -1.69
CA THR A 37 9.11 6.61 -1.55
C THR A 37 10.59 6.74 -1.88
N GLU A 38 11.41 6.91 -0.86
CA GLU A 38 12.87 7.04 -1.01
C GLU A 38 13.57 5.69 -1.15
N LYS A 39 12.99 4.63 -0.57
CA LYS A 39 13.51 3.26 -0.64
C LYS A 39 12.45 2.31 -1.17
N GLU A 40 12.83 1.40 -2.05
CA GLU A 40 11.91 0.40 -2.61
C GLU A 40 11.23 -0.48 -1.56
N ASN A 41 11.92 -0.74 -0.44
CA ASN A 41 11.40 -1.54 0.66
C ASN A 41 10.53 -0.75 1.65
N GLU A 42 10.41 0.58 1.48
CA GLU A 42 9.63 1.47 2.34
C GLU A 42 8.63 2.28 1.48
N PRO A 43 7.65 1.62 0.83
CA PRO A 43 6.65 2.31 0.03
C PRO A 43 5.78 3.23 0.90
N VAL A 44 5.66 4.50 0.49
CA VAL A 44 4.88 5.51 1.20
C VAL A 44 3.52 5.68 0.54
N PHE A 45 2.46 5.58 1.36
CA PHE A 45 1.08 5.77 0.93
C PHE A 45 0.51 7.03 1.57
N ILE A 46 -0.05 7.91 0.73
CA ILE A 46 -0.63 9.20 1.12
C ILE A 46 -2.15 9.18 0.89
N ARG A 47 -2.88 10.03 1.60
CA ARG A 47 -4.31 10.28 1.41
C ARG A 47 -4.53 11.76 1.15
#